data_AF-A0A8C2FKJ3-F1
#
_entry.id   AF-A0A8C2FKJ3-F1
#
_cell.length_a   1.000
_cell.length_b   1.000
_cell.length_c   1.000
_cell.angle_alpha   90.00
_cell.angle_beta   90.00
_cell.angle_gamma   90.00
#
_symmetry.space_group_name_H-M   'P 1'
#
loop_
_entity.id
_entity.type
_entity.pdbx_description
1 polymer ?
#
loop_
_entity_poly.entity_id
_entity_poly.type
_entity_poly.pdbx_seq_one_letter_code
_entity_poly.pdbx_strand_id
1 'polypeptide(L)'
;MCLIVCKTIVFYTCGDRKKQANAAYLIGSYAVMHLQKTPEEAYSLLVSQNASYLPFRDASFGACMFNLNILDCLLAVHKALQFGWLDFSKFNVEEYEHYERAENGDFNWIIPGKFLAFSGPHPKSKIENGYPLHAPEAYFPYFRKHNITTIIRLNKKMYDAKRFTDMGFKHHDLFFVDGSTPNDAIVTKFLNICENADGGIAVHCKGSGFSSLKYSRDEHKTSHKGRYLS
;
A
#
# COMPACT_ATOMS: atom_id res chain seq x y z
N MET A 1 25.91 -39.70 -3.80
CA MET A 1 26.44 -38.34 -4.05
C MET A 1 25.40 -37.57 -4.83
N CYS A 2 24.74 -36.58 -4.22
CA CYS A 2 23.85 -35.68 -4.95
C CYS A 2 24.74 -34.68 -5.71
N LEU A 3 24.74 -34.75 -7.04
CA LEU A 3 25.47 -33.79 -7.88
C LEU A 3 24.86 -32.41 -7.67
N ILE A 4 25.59 -31.54 -6.95
CA ILE A 4 25.23 -30.13 -6.82
C ILE A 4 25.31 -29.54 -8.23
N VAL A 5 24.16 -29.12 -8.75
CA VAL A 5 24.06 -28.47 -10.06
C VAL A 5 24.57 -27.04 -9.92
N CYS A 6 25.80 -26.78 -10.35
CA CYS A 6 26.40 -25.45 -10.41
C CYS A 6 25.92 -24.69 -11.65
N LYS A 7 24.71 -24.14 -11.61
CA LYS A 7 24.19 -23.23 -12.64
C LYS A 7 24.19 -21.80 -12.13
N THR A 8 24.68 -20.87 -12.95
CA THR A 8 24.55 -19.44 -12.69
C THR A 8 23.12 -19.01 -12.93
N ILE A 9 22.50 -18.35 -11.95
CA ILE A 9 21.16 -17.76 -12.07
C ILE A 9 21.33 -16.31 -12.55
N VAL A 10 20.69 -15.98 -13.67
CA VAL A 10 20.70 -14.62 -14.23
C VAL A 10 19.30 -14.03 -14.11
N PHE A 11 19.15 -13.02 -13.26
CA PHE A 11 17.94 -12.22 -13.18
C PHE A 11 18.01 -11.07 -14.19
N TYR A 12 17.12 -11.05 -15.17
CA TYR A 12 17.14 -10.09 -16.26
C TYR A 12 15.77 -9.43 -16.48
N THR A 13 15.78 -8.30 -17.17
CA THR A 13 14.60 -7.53 -17.56
C THR A 13 14.77 -7.01 -18.98
N CYS A 14 13.69 -6.56 -19.62
CA CYS A 14 13.78 -5.93 -20.94
C CYS A 14 14.37 -4.50 -20.86
N GLY A 15 14.63 -3.89 -22.01
CA GLY A 15 15.23 -2.55 -22.12
C GLY A 15 14.36 -1.37 -21.68
N ASP A 16 13.16 -1.61 -21.13
CA ASP A 16 12.31 -0.55 -20.61
C ASP A 16 12.87 -0.02 -19.27
N ARG A 17 13.15 1.29 -19.21
CA ARG A 17 13.80 1.91 -18.05
C ARG A 17 12.97 1.83 -16.76
N LYS A 18 11.64 1.80 -16.86
CA LYS A 18 10.77 1.67 -15.68
C LYS A 18 10.83 0.24 -15.13
N LYS A 19 10.78 -0.76 -16.02
CA LYS A 19 10.96 -2.17 -15.64
C LYS A 19 12.36 -2.45 -15.10
N GLN A 20 13.40 -1.78 -15.62
CA GLN A 20 14.76 -1.84 -15.08
C GLN A 20 14.83 -1.33 -13.64
N ALA A 21 14.24 -0.17 -13.34
CA ALA A 21 14.19 0.36 -11.97
C ALA A 21 13.45 -0.61 -11.02
N ASN A 22 12.30 -1.15 -11.45
CA ASN A 22 11.54 -2.13 -10.68
C ASN A 22 12.35 -3.42 -10.43
N ALA A 23 12.99 -3.97 -11.46
CA ALA A 23 13.80 -5.18 -11.34
C ALA A 23 14.99 -4.96 -10.39
N ALA A 24 15.71 -3.85 -10.54
CA ALA A 24 16.81 -3.48 -9.66
C ALA A 24 16.36 -3.32 -8.19
N TYR A 25 15.22 -2.68 -7.96
CA TYR A 25 14.62 -2.59 -6.63
C TYR A 25 14.26 -3.96 -6.04
N LEU A 26 13.66 -4.86 -6.83
CA LEU A 26 13.28 -6.20 -6.37
C LEU A 26 14.50 -7.04 -5.98
N ILE A 27 15.53 -7.09 -6.81
CA ILE A 27 16.74 -7.87 -6.51
C ILE A 27 17.56 -7.23 -5.38
N GLY A 28 17.59 -5.90 -5.31
CA GLY A 28 18.20 -5.18 -4.19
C GLY A 28 17.49 -5.45 -2.87
N SER A 29 16.16 -5.44 -2.87
CA SER A 29 15.35 -5.76 -1.68
C SER A 29 15.60 -7.20 -1.25
N TYR A 30 15.66 -8.14 -2.20
CA TYR A 30 16.00 -9.53 -1.93
C TYR A 30 17.38 -9.66 -1.27
N ALA A 31 18.38 -8.92 -1.75
CA ALA A 31 19.71 -8.91 -1.15
C ALA A 31 19.70 -8.39 0.30
N VAL A 32 18.95 -7.32 0.58
CA VAL A 32 18.79 -6.77 1.93
C VAL A 32 18.07 -7.78 2.85
N MET A 33 17.01 -8.43 2.36
CA MET A 33 16.16 -9.31 3.16
C MET A 33 16.77 -10.69 3.41
N HIS A 34 17.42 -11.29 2.41
CA HIS A 34 17.81 -12.70 2.44
C HIS A 34 19.32 -12.94 2.33
N LEU A 35 20.09 -11.96 1.86
CA LEU A 35 21.54 -12.10 1.68
C LEU A 35 22.35 -11.27 2.69
N GLN A 36 21.68 -10.72 3.72
CA GLN A 36 22.29 -9.95 4.81
C GLN A 36 23.12 -8.75 4.31
N LYS A 37 22.71 -8.13 3.19
CA LYS A 37 23.35 -6.91 2.69
C LYS A 37 22.77 -5.67 3.34
N THR A 38 23.61 -4.66 3.56
CA THR A 38 23.09 -3.33 3.90
C THR A 38 22.45 -2.69 2.65
N PRO A 39 21.52 -1.73 2.81
CA PRO A 39 20.96 -0.98 1.69
C PRO A 39 22.02 -0.35 0.77
N GLU A 40 23.09 0.20 1.36
CA GLU A 40 24.19 0.85 0.65
C GLU A 40 25.02 -0.16 -0.14
N GLU A 41 25.31 -1.33 0.44
CA GLU A 41 26.01 -2.41 -0.27
C GLU A 41 25.19 -2.92 -1.46
N ALA A 42 23.90 -3.20 -1.25
CA ALA A 42 23.01 -3.65 -2.30
C ALA A 42 22.88 -2.59 -3.41
N TYR A 43 22.74 -1.32 -3.04
CA TYR A 43 22.66 -0.22 -4.00
C TYR A 43 23.96 -0.02 -4.78
N SER A 44 25.12 -0.08 -4.12
CA SER A 44 26.43 0.04 -4.75
C SER A 44 26.64 -1.03 -5.83
N LEU A 45 26.21 -2.26 -5.57
CA LEU A 45 26.24 -3.34 -6.56
C LEU A 45 25.33 -3.06 -7.77
N LEU A 46 24.14 -2.51 -7.54
CA LEU A 46 23.18 -2.18 -8.61
C LEU A 46 23.70 -1.08 -9.54
N VAL A 47 24.37 -0.06 -9.00
CA VAL A 47 24.90 1.07 -9.80
C VAL A 47 26.33 0.84 -10.30
N SER A 48 26.90 -0.32 -10.01
CA SER A 48 28.21 -0.70 -10.53
C SER A 48 28.23 -0.63 -12.07
N GLN A 49 29.37 -0.25 -12.65
CA GLN A 49 29.51 -0.06 -14.10
C GLN A 49 28.67 1.09 -14.70
N ASN A 50 28.42 2.16 -13.93
CA ASN A 50 27.69 3.36 -14.37
C ASN A 50 26.23 3.11 -14.77
N ALA A 51 25.58 2.10 -14.17
CA ALA A 51 24.14 1.90 -14.35
C ALA A 51 23.33 3.03 -13.69
N SER A 52 22.33 3.57 -14.39
CA SER A 52 21.46 4.64 -13.91
C SER A 52 19.99 4.26 -14.03
N TYR A 53 19.30 4.26 -12.89
CA TYR A 53 17.88 3.91 -12.79
C TYR A 53 16.99 5.15 -12.73
N LEU A 54 15.80 5.04 -13.32
CA LEU A 54 14.77 6.07 -13.13
C LEU A 54 14.30 6.04 -11.67
N PRO A 55 14.14 7.21 -11.03
CA PRO A 55 13.56 7.25 -9.70
C PRO A 55 12.05 6.98 -9.76
N PHE A 56 11.49 6.56 -8.63
CA PHE A 56 10.06 6.36 -8.43
C PHE A 56 9.36 7.70 -8.22
N ARG A 57 8.21 7.84 -8.87
CA ARG A 57 7.33 9.01 -8.76
C ARG A 57 6.05 8.65 -8.04
N ASP A 58 5.36 9.67 -7.58
CA ASP A 58 4.04 9.55 -6.95
C ASP A 58 2.91 9.28 -7.97
N ALA A 59 1.71 9.11 -7.43
CA ALA A 59 0.49 8.78 -8.16
C ALA A 59 -0.26 10.00 -8.75
N SER A 60 0.19 11.23 -8.48
CA SER A 60 -0.55 12.43 -8.88
C SER A 60 -0.65 12.62 -10.38
N PHE A 61 -1.70 13.35 -10.77
CA PHE A 61 -1.82 13.90 -12.11
C PHE A 61 -0.87 15.09 -12.26
N GLY A 62 0.02 15.05 -13.24
CA GLY A 62 0.91 16.16 -13.58
C GLY A 62 2.40 15.86 -13.38
N ALA A 63 3.16 16.93 -13.16
CA ALA A 63 4.61 16.83 -12.96
C ALA A 63 4.92 16.34 -11.54
N CYS A 64 5.84 15.40 -11.42
CA CYS A 64 6.27 14.90 -10.12
C CYS A 64 7.21 15.90 -9.45
N MET A 65 6.87 16.32 -8.21
CA MET A 65 7.65 17.30 -7.45
C MET A 65 8.65 16.65 -6.48
N PHE A 66 8.50 15.36 -6.20
CA PHE A 66 9.35 14.64 -5.26
C PHE A 66 9.53 13.19 -5.71
N ASN A 67 10.78 12.78 -5.91
CA ASN A 67 11.12 11.45 -6.42
C ASN A 67 11.86 10.65 -5.35
N LEU A 68 11.59 9.35 -5.28
CA LEU A 68 12.33 8.41 -4.44
C LEU A 68 13.27 7.57 -5.31
N ASN A 69 14.53 7.45 -4.90
CA ASN A 69 15.47 6.57 -5.57
C ASN A 69 15.41 5.14 -4.98
N ILE A 70 16.14 4.20 -5.59
CA ILE A 70 16.18 2.80 -5.12
C ILE A 70 16.75 2.71 -3.69
N LEU A 71 17.79 3.49 -3.36
CA LEU A 71 18.39 3.49 -2.03
C LEU A 71 17.39 3.92 -0.95
N ASP A 72 16.56 4.93 -1.20
CA ASP A 72 15.50 5.36 -0.27
C ASP A 72 14.53 4.21 0.04
N CYS A 73 14.14 3.45 -0.99
CA CYS A 73 13.28 2.28 -0.83
C CYS A 73 13.97 1.13 -0.09
N LEU A 74 15.26 0.88 -0.35
CA LEU A 74 16.04 -0.15 0.36
C LEU A 74 16.22 0.19 1.84
N LEU A 75 16.46 1.47 2.17
CA LEU A 75 16.51 1.97 3.53
C LEU A 75 15.16 1.77 4.25
N ALA A 76 14.05 2.00 3.56
CA ALA A 76 12.71 1.75 4.11
C ALA A 76 12.47 0.27 4.39
N VAL A 77 12.83 -0.63 3.46
CA VAL A 77 12.76 -2.09 3.66
C VAL A 77 13.60 -2.51 4.87
N HIS A 78 14.84 -2.00 4.97
CA HIS A 78 15.73 -2.33 6.07
C HIS A 78 15.16 -1.90 7.43
N LYS A 79 14.62 -0.68 7.55
CA LYS A 79 13.94 -0.22 8.76
C LYS A 79 12.69 -1.05 9.08
N ALA A 80 11.89 -1.40 8.07
CA ALA A 80 10.71 -2.23 8.25
C ALA A 80 11.07 -3.62 8.80
N LEU A 81 12.19 -4.21 8.37
CA LEU A 81 12.73 -5.45 8.96
C LEU A 81 13.16 -5.23 10.41
N GLN A 82 13.90 -4.16 10.70
CA GLN A 82 14.39 -3.84 12.06
C GLN A 82 13.27 -3.64 13.07
N PHE A 83 12.18 -2.98 12.67
CA PHE A 83 11.00 -2.78 13.53
C PHE A 83 10.00 -3.94 13.47
N GLY A 84 10.28 -5.01 12.72
CA GLY A 84 9.40 -6.17 12.60
C GLY A 84 8.09 -5.90 11.86
N TRP A 85 8.02 -4.86 11.05
CA TRP A 85 6.86 -4.55 10.21
C TRP A 85 6.77 -5.45 8.99
N LEU A 86 7.93 -5.96 8.54
CA LEU A 86 8.05 -6.89 7.43
C LEU A 86 8.68 -8.20 7.92
N ASP A 87 7.93 -9.29 7.87
CA ASP A 87 8.37 -10.63 8.28
C ASP A 87 7.84 -11.67 7.28
N PHE A 88 8.68 -12.06 6.32
CA PHE A 88 8.31 -13.03 5.27
C PHE A 88 8.05 -14.45 5.81
N SER A 89 8.48 -14.77 7.03
CA SER A 89 8.16 -16.07 7.65
C SER A 89 6.69 -16.15 8.09
N LYS A 90 6.05 -14.99 8.30
CA LYS A 90 4.65 -14.86 8.73
C LYS A 90 3.76 -14.19 7.70
N PHE A 91 4.33 -13.66 6.62
CA PHE A 91 3.59 -12.94 5.60
C PHE A 91 2.64 -13.87 4.84
N ASN A 92 1.34 -13.59 4.94
CA ASN A 92 0.31 -14.32 4.22
C ASN A 92 0.02 -13.64 2.87
N VAL A 93 0.64 -14.16 1.80
CA VAL A 93 0.48 -13.61 0.45
C VAL A 93 -0.96 -13.72 -0.05
N GLU A 94 -1.66 -14.81 0.28
CA GLU A 94 -3.03 -15.04 -0.18
C GLU A 94 -4.00 -14.05 0.47
N GLU A 95 -3.83 -13.78 1.77
CA GLU A 95 -4.63 -12.77 2.47
C GLU A 95 -4.36 -11.36 1.94
N TYR A 96 -3.09 -11.02 1.73
CA TYR A 96 -2.69 -9.73 1.17
C TYR A 96 -3.30 -9.52 -0.23
N GLU A 97 -3.13 -10.48 -1.14
CA GLU A 97 -3.67 -10.43 -2.51
C GLU A 97 -5.19 -10.48 -2.57
N HIS A 98 -5.84 -11.11 -1.58
CA HIS A 98 -7.29 -11.12 -1.47
C HIS A 98 -7.82 -9.74 -1.12
N TYR A 99 -7.37 -9.15 -0.01
CA TYR A 99 -7.93 -7.91 0.52
C TYR A 99 -7.44 -6.63 -0.16
N GLU A 100 -6.33 -6.67 -0.91
CA GLU A 100 -5.92 -5.53 -1.75
C GLU A 100 -6.85 -5.27 -2.94
N ARG A 101 -7.81 -6.16 -3.22
CA ARG A 101 -8.75 -6.00 -4.32
C ARG A 101 -9.93 -5.17 -3.85
N ALA A 102 -10.39 -4.28 -4.73
CA ALA A 102 -11.61 -3.50 -4.51
C ALA A 102 -12.82 -4.40 -4.18
N GLU A 103 -12.87 -5.59 -4.78
CA GLU A 103 -13.94 -6.55 -4.52
C GLU A 103 -14.03 -7.06 -3.08
N ASN A 104 -12.92 -7.03 -2.34
CA ASN A 104 -12.82 -7.56 -0.99
C ASN A 104 -12.57 -6.47 0.07
N GLY A 105 -12.60 -5.19 -0.31
CA GLY A 105 -12.55 -4.06 0.62
C GLY A 105 -11.40 -3.06 0.38
N ASP A 106 -10.46 -3.36 -0.51
CA ASP A 106 -9.29 -2.50 -0.82
C ASP A 106 -8.59 -1.97 0.44
N PHE A 107 -7.98 -2.89 1.19
CA PHE A 107 -7.23 -2.53 2.38
C PHE A 107 -5.93 -3.29 2.52
N ASN A 108 -4.97 -2.66 3.20
CA ASN A 108 -3.65 -3.22 3.47
C ASN A 108 -3.18 -2.84 4.88
N TRP A 109 -2.48 -3.77 5.52
CA TRP A 109 -1.70 -3.45 6.72
C TRP A 109 -0.47 -2.64 6.34
N ILE A 110 -0.29 -1.49 6.98
CA ILE A 110 0.91 -0.67 6.86
C ILE A 110 1.90 -1.04 7.97
N ILE A 111 1.37 -1.21 9.19
CA ILE A 111 2.10 -1.75 10.33
C ILE A 111 1.24 -2.89 10.90
N PRO A 112 1.69 -4.16 10.85
CA PRO A 112 0.92 -5.30 11.31
C PRO A 112 0.38 -5.12 12.73
N GLY A 113 -0.92 -5.31 12.90
CA GLY A 113 -1.60 -5.17 14.20
C GLY A 113 -1.79 -3.74 14.70
N LYS A 114 -1.23 -2.71 14.02
CA LYS A 114 -1.38 -1.31 14.45
C LYS A 114 -2.09 -0.41 13.44
N PHE A 115 -1.67 -0.41 12.18
CA PHE A 115 -2.23 0.50 11.16
C PHE A 115 -2.73 -0.26 9.94
N LEU A 116 -4.02 -0.13 9.67
CA LEU A 116 -4.68 -0.59 8.45
C LEU A 116 -5.12 0.63 7.64
N ALA A 117 -4.74 0.68 6.36
CA ALA A 117 -5.27 1.67 5.42
C ALA A 117 -6.34 1.00 4.55
N PHE A 118 -7.50 1.62 4.40
CA PHE A 118 -8.61 1.07 3.60
C PHE A 118 -9.35 2.13 2.80
N SER A 119 -10.12 1.70 1.80
CA SER A 119 -10.97 2.59 1.01
C SER A 119 -12.20 3.05 1.79
N GLY A 120 -12.62 4.29 1.56
CA GLY A 120 -13.73 4.90 2.29
C GLY A 120 -15.06 4.17 2.06
N PRO A 121 -15.75 3.69 3.11
CA PRO A 121 -17.02 3.03 2.96
C PRO A 121 -18.11 3.91 2.32
N HIS A 122 -19.04 3.25 1.65
CA HIS A 122 -20.24 3.86 1.08
C HIS A 122 -21.45 3.71 2.02
N PRO A 123 -22.53 4.50 1.84
CA PRO A 123 -23.72 4.37 2.68
C PRO A 123 -24.43 3.02 2.51
N LYS A 124 -24.27 2.32 1.39
CA LYS A 124 -24.86 1.00 1.14
C LYS A 124 -23.90 0.16 0.30
N SER A 125 -23.88 -1.14 0.55
CA SER A 125 -23.19 -2.06 -0.34
C SER A 125 -24.01 -2.20 -1.63
N LYS A 126 -23.38 -1.94 -2.77
CA LYS A 126 -24.00 -2.05 -4.09
C LYS A 126 -22.94 -2.35 -5.14
N ILE A 127 -23.35 -2.99 -6.22
CA ILE A 127 -22.49 -3.08 -7.42
C ILE A 127 -22.79 -1.85 -8.27
N GLU A 128 -21.78 -1.04 -8.55
CA GLU A 128 -21.85 0.13 -9.41
C GLU A 128 -20.85 -0.04 -10.55
N ASN A 129 -21.33 -0.07 -11.79
CA ASN A 129 -20.51 -0.29 -13.00
C ASN A 129 -19.62 -1.55 -12.94
N GLY A 130 -20.12 -2.62 -12.30
CA GLY A 130 -19.36 -3.87 -12.12
C GLY A 130 -18.41 -3.88 -10.93
N TYR A 131 -18.30 -2.77 -10.18
CA TYR A 131 -17.46 -2.68 -8.99
C TYR A 131 -18.30 -2.69 -7.72
N PRO A 132 -18.01 -3.57 -6.75
CA PRO A 132 -18.69 -3.56 -5.47
C PRO A 132 -18.21 -2.38 -4.62
N LEU A 133 -19.18 -1.65 -4.10
CA LEU A 133 -18.98 -0.66 -3.07
C LEU A 133 -19.32 -1.30 -1.73
N HIS A 134 -18.50 -1.02 -0.72
CA HIS A 134 -18.63 -1.64 0.59
C HIS A 134 -19.22 -0.66 1.61
N ALA A 135 -20.28 -1.07 2.29
CA ALA A 135 -20.74 -0.41 3.50
C ALA A 135 -19.81 -0.72 4.70
N PRO A 136 -19.85 0.06 5.79
CA PRO A 136 -19.09 -0.21 7.01
C PRO A 136 -19.12 -1.66 7.49
N GLU A 137 -20.29 -2.31 7.41
CA GLU A 137 -20.54 -3.67 7.91
C GLU A 137 -19.69 -4.73 7.21
N ALA A 138 -19.30 -4.49 5.95
CA ALA A 138 -18.44 -5.41 5.20
C ALA A 138 -17.08 -5.61 5.89
N TYR A 139 -16.60 -4.60 6.62
CA TYR A 139 -15.31 -4.62 7.28
C TYR A 139 -15.35 -5.22 8.69
N PHE A 140 -16.52 -5.32 9.34
CA PHE A 140 -16.62 -5.71 10.75
C PHE A 140 -16.04 -7.08 11.07
N PRO A 141 -16.28 -8.15 10.28
CA PRO A 141 -15.73 -9.46 10.58
C PRO A 141 -14.20 -9.44 10.63
N TYR A 142 -13.58 -8.77 9.66
CA TYR A 142 -12.12 -8.62 9.61
C TYR A 142 -11.63 -7.75 10.76
N PHE A 143 -12.26 -6.59 11.00
CA PHE A 143 -11.83 -5.66 12.04
C PHE A 143 -11.87 -6.30 13.43
N ARG A 144 -12.92 -7.05 13.75
CA ARG A 144 -13.02 -7.75 15.03
C ARG A 144 -11.99 -8.87 15.16
N LYS A 145 -11.82 -9.68 14.11
CA LYS A 145 -10.83 -10.78 14.10
C LYS A 145 -9.41 -10.25 14.33
N HIS A 146 -9.09 -9.07 13.83
CA HIS A 146 -7.77 -8.47 13.91
C HIS A 146 -7.66 -7.35 14.97
N ASN A 147 -8.55 -7.33 15.96
CA ASN A 147 -8.54 -6.40 17.09
C ASN A 147 -8.43 -4.91 16.67
N ILE A 148 -9.08 -4.52 15.59
CA ILE A 148 -9.23 -3.11 15.22
C ILE A 148 -10.29 -2.49 16.11
N THR A 149 -9.92 -1.45 16.85
CA THR A 149 -10.79 -0.77 17.81
C THR A 149 -11.19 0.62 17.35
N THR A 150 -10.37 1.25 16.51
CA THR A 150 -10.46 2.67 16.19
C THR A 150 -10.51 2.88 14.68
N ILE A 151 -11.49 3.66 14.21
CA ILE A 151 -11.62 4.11 12.82
C ILE A 151 -11.36 5.61 12.76
N ILE A 152 -10.49 6.03 11.85
CA ILE A 152 -10.23 7.44 11.56
C ILE A 152 -10.66 7.75 10.12
N ARG A 153 -11.59 8.69 9.99
CA ARG A 153 -12.06 9.21 8.70
C ARG A 153 -11.39 10.54 8.37
N LEU A 154 -10.73 10.60 7.21
CA LEU A 154 -10.04 11.81 6.74
C LEU A 154 -10.81 12.60 5.68
N ASN A 155 -11.85 12.01 5.08
CA ASN A 155 -12.62 12.60 3.99
C ASN A 155 -14.01 13.12 4.42
N LYS A 156 -14.72 13.72 3.45
CA LYS A 156 -16.12 14.15 3.64
C LYS A 156 -16.98 12.97 4.09
N LYS A 157 -17.99 13.24 4.92
CA LYS A 157 -18.90 12.23 5.47
C LYS A 157 -19.71 11.57 4.34
N MET A 158 -19.29 10.37 3.94
CA MET A 158 -19.99 9.51 2.96
C MET A 158 -20.92 8.48 3.63
N TYR A 159 -20.79 8.27 4.93
CA TYR A 159 -21.62 7.35 5.72
C TYR A 159 -21.79 7.89 7.15
N ASP A 160 -22.79 7.39 7.89
CA ASP A 160 -22.97 7.75 9.29
C ASP A 160 -21.97 7.01 10.20
N ALA A 161 -21.22 7.76 11.00
CA ALA A 161 -20.26 7.22 11.96
C ALA A 161 -20.92 6.27 12.98
N LYS A 162 -22.23 6.46 13.25
CA LYS A 162 -23.01 5.58 14.13
C LYS A 162 -22.94 4.11 13.76
N ARG A 163 -22.81 3.81 12.46
CA ARG A 163 -22.69 2.42 11.98
C ARG A 163 -21.47 1.70 12.57
N PHE A 164 -20.39 2.43 12.88
CA PHE A 164 -19.24 1.89 13.59
C PHE A 164 -19.43 1.97 15.12
N THR A 165 -19.89 3.11 15.65
CA THR A 165 -19.97 3.30 17.11
C THR A 165 -21.01 2.39 17.77
N ASP A 166 -22.14 2.14 17.12
CA ASP A 166 -23.20 1.24 17.61
C ASP A 166 -22.72 -0.21 17.66
N MET A 167 -21.61 -0.52 16.97
CA MET A 167 -20.98 -1.84 16.92
C MET A 167 -19.73 -1.94 17.80
N GLY A 168 -19.48 -0.93 18.64
CA GLY A 168 -18.41 -0.91 19.65
C GLY A 168 -17.08 -0.32 19.17
N PHE A 169 -16.99 0.22 17.96
CA PHE A 169 -15.76 0.85 17.48
C PHE A 169 -15.68 2.33 17.87
N LYS A 170 -14.49 2.83 18.20
CA LYS A 170 -14.23 4.27 18.35
C LYS A 170 -14.11 4.90 16.97
N HIS A 171 -14.87 5.95 16.68
CA HIS A 171 -14.84 6.63 15.37
C HIS A 171 -14.44 8.10 15.52
N HIS A 172 -13.47 8.54 14.72
CA HIS A 172 -12.96 9.91 14.72
C HIS A 172 -12.99 10.53 13.33
N ASP A 173 -13.57 11.72 13.24
CA ASP A 173 -13.52 12.57 12.05
C ASP A 173 -12.34 13.55 12.16
N LEU A 174 -11.38 13.43 11.25
CA LEU A 174 -10.21 14.33 11.10
C LEU A 174 -10.14 14.84 9.66
N PHE A 175 -11.17 15.57 9.25
CA PHE A 175 -11.33 16.04 7.89
C PHE A 175 -10.28 17.09 7.49
N PHE A 176 -9.69 16.91 6.31
CA PHE A 176 -8.99 17.95 5.56
C PHE A 176 -9.31 17.82 4.07
N VAL A 177 -8.92 18.81 3.26
CA VAL A 177 -9.27 18.87 1.84
C VAL A 177 -8.51 17.80 1.05
N ASP A 178 -9.18 17.14 0.12
CA ASP A 178 -8.57 16.13 -0.74
C ASP A 178 -7.42 16.72 -1.57
N GLY A 179 -6.28 16.04 -1.60
CA GLY A 179 -5.05 16.55 -2.21
C GLY A 179 -4.32 17.67 -1.45
N SER A 180 -4.82 18.12 -0.28
CA SER A 180 -4.11 19.07 0.58
C SER A 180 -3.27 18.36 1.65
N THR A 181 -2.44 19.13 2.35
CA THR A 181 -1.77 18.67 3.57
C THR A 181 -2.66 18.92 4.79
N PRO A 182 -2.67 18.04 5.80
CA PRO A 182 -3.30 18.32 7.09
C PRO A 182 -2.52 19.43 7.82
N ASN A 183 -3.21 20.21 8.64
CA ASN A 183 -2.57 21.17 9.54
C ASN A 183 -2.05 20.50 10.81
N ASP A 184 -1.18 21.18 11.55
CA ASP A 184 -0.53 20.66 12.76
C ASP A 184 -1.53 20.21 13.85
N ALA A 185 -2.68 20.89 13.94
CA ALA A 185 -3.72 20.51 14.89
C ALA A 185 -4.32 19.14 14.56
N ILE A 186 -4.57 18.87 13.28
CA ILE A 186 -5.05 17.56 12.81
C ILE A 186 -3.97 16.50 13.03
N VAL A 187 -2.71 16.79 12.69
CA VAL A 187 -1.59 15.85 12.88
C VAL A 187 -1.43 15.49 14.36
N THR A 188 -1.39 16.50 15.24
CA THR A 188 -1.27 16.29 16.69
C THR A 188 -2.43 15.46 17.23
N LYS A 189 -3.65 15.75 16.81
CA LYS A 189 -4.84 14.98 17.21
C LYS A 189 -4.80 13.54 16.69
N PHE A 190 -4.34 13.32 15.46
CA PHE A 190 -4.15 11.99 14.89
C PHE A 190 -3.17 11.18 15.73
N LEU A 191 -2.00 11.75 16.05
CA LEU A 191 -0.98 11.08 16.87
C LEU A 191 -1.51 10.72 18.26
N ASN A 192 -2.16 11.66 18.94
CA ASN A 192 -2.78 11.43 20.24
C ASN A 192 -3.81 10.28 20.20
N ILE A 193 -4.66 10.22 19.18
CA ILE A 193 -5.62 9.11 19.01
C ILE A 193 -4.88 7.79 18.82
N CYS A 194 -3.82 7.76 18.00
CA CYS A 194 -3.09 6.55 17.68
C CYS A 194 -2.31 5.98 18.88
N GLU A 195 -1.73 6.86 19.69
CA GLU A 195 -0.99 6.50 20.91
C GLU A 195 -1.90 5.95 22.00
N ASN A 196 -3.15 6.41 22.08
CA ASN A 196 -4.14 6.01 23.09
C ASN A 196 -5.14 4.95 22.60
N ALA A 197 -4.92 4.36 21.42
CA ALA A 197 -5.80 3.30 20.90
C ALA A 197 -5.45 1.93 21.52
N ASP A 198 -6.48 1.26 22.05
CA ASP A 198 -6.36 -0.06 22.73
C ASP A 198 -6.02 -1.22 21.76
N GLY A 199 -6.27 -1.03 20.46
CA GLY A 199 -5.98 -2.02 19.43
C GLY A 199 -5.55 -1.38 18.10
N GLY A 200 -5.82 -2.10 17.02
CA GLY A 200 -5.53 -1.66 15.66
C GLY A 200 -6.36 -0.45 15.25
N ILE A 201 -5.78 0.38 14.38
CA ILE A 201 -6.37 1.62 13.88
C ILE A 201 -6.58 1.47 12.38
N ALA A 202 -7.83 1.60 11.93
CA ALA A 202 -8.18 1.62 10.53
C ALA A 202 -8.38 3.06 10.05
N VAL A 203 -7.61 3.50 9.06
CA VAL A 203 -7.62 4.86 8.52
C VAL A 203 -8.10 4.82 7.07
N HIS A 204 -9.06 5.67 6.72
CA HIS A 204 -9.53 5.79 5.32
C HIS A 204 -9.70 7.25 4.88
N CYS A 205 -9.62 7.41 3.55
CA CYS A 205 -9.96 8.62 2.81
C CYS A 205 -10.91 8.25 1.64
N LYS A 206 -11.22 9.20 0.74
CA LYS A 206 -12.13 9.00 -0.40
C LYS A 206 -11.65 7.90 -1.35
N GLY A 207 -10.35 7.82 -1.54
CA GLY A 207 -9.64 6.63 -1.99
C GLY A 207 -8.41 6.53 -1.12
N SER A 208 -8.19 5.40 -0.48
CA SER A 208 -6.83 5.03 -0.08
C SER A 208 -5.94 5.27 -1.31
N GLY A 209 -4.84 6.02 -1.20
CA GLY A 209 -3.99 6.32 -2.37
C GLY A 209 -3.57 5.09 -3.19
N PHE A 210 -3.68 3.90 -2.58
CA PHE A 210 -3.57 2.59 -3.19
C PHE A 210 -4.68 2.24 -4.23
N SER A 211 -5.96 2.60 -4.03
CA SER A 211 -7.02 2.34 -5.03
C SER A 211 -6.95 3.27 -6.23
N SER A 212 -6.65 4.56 -6.01
CA SER A 212 -6.54 5.54 -7.11
C SER A 212 -5.44 5.18 -8.11
N LEU A 213 -4.36 4.52 -7.64
CA LEU A 213 -3.29 3.99 -8.49
C LEU A 213 -3.75 2.85 -9.41
N LYS A 214 -4.74 2.05 -9.00
CA LYS A 214 -5.28 0.93 -9.81
C LYS A 214 -6.42 1.38 -10.71
N TYR A 215 -7.30 2.28 -10.28
CA TYR A 215 -8.39 2.81 -11.13
C TYR A 215 -7.84 3.44 -12.43
N SER A 216 -6.71 4.15 -12.34
CA SER A 216 -6.02 4.70 -13.51
C SER A 216 -5.36 3.63 -14.42
N ARG A 217 -4.97 2.46 -13.87
CA ARG A 217 -4.43 1.34 -14.67
C ARG A 217 -5.52 0.57 -15.42
N ASP A 218 -6.70 0.43 -14.84
CA ASP A 218 -7.80 -0.33 -15.46
C ASP A 218 -8.53 0.48 -16.55
N GLU A 219 -8.65 1.81 -16.42
CA GLU A 219 -9.09 2.68 -17.53
C GLU A 219 -8.13 2.63 -18.74
N HIS A 220 -6.82 2.48 -18.50
CA HIS A 220 -5.86 2.31 -19.59
C HIS A 220 -5.95 0.94 -20.29
N LYS A 221 -6.43 -0.11 -19.61
CA LYS A 221 -6.67 -1.42 -20.24
C LYS A 221 -7.97 -1.46 -21.05
N THR A 222 -8.99 -0.70 -20.66
CA THR A 222 -10.26 -0.64 -21.42
C THR A 222 -10.18 0.29 -22.63
N SER A 223 -9.30 1.30 -22.63
CA SER A 223 -9.08 2.21 -23.76
C SER A 223 -8.35 1.58 -24.97
N HIS A 224 -7.72 0.40 -24.82
CA HIS A 224 -6.99 -0.27 -25.91
C HIS A 224 -7.68 -1.51 -26.51
N LYS A 225 -8.93 -1.79 -26.15
CA LYS A 225 -9.70 -2.92 -26.74
C LYS A 225 -10.71 -2.54 -27.82
N GLY A 226 -10.71 -1.30 -28.31
CA GLY A 226 -11.70 -0.83 -29.29
C GLY A 226 -11.09 -0.09 -30.48
N ARG A 227 -10.19 -0.70 -31.24
CA ARG A 227 -9.78 -0.17 -32.56
C ARG A 227 -9.08 -1.17 -33.48
N TYR A 228 -9.66 -2.35 -33.67
CA TYR A 228 -9.38 -3.23 -34.84
C TYR A 228 -10.59 -4.12 -35.11
N LEU A 229 -11.63 -3.55 -35.74
CA LEU A 229 -12.58 -4.25 -36.59
C LEU A 229 -12.96 -3.27 -37.71
N SER A 230 -12.85 -3.78 -38.95
CA SER A 230 -12.89 -3.13 -40.28
C SER A 230 -11.75 -2.18 -40.61
#